data_AF-A0A286U686-F1
#
_entry.id   AF-A0A286U686-F1
#
_cell.length_a   1.000
_cell.length_b   1.000
_cell.length_c   1.000
_cell.angle_alpha   90.00
_cell.angle_beta   90.00
_cell.angle_gamma   90.00
#
_symmetry.space_group_name_H-M   'P 1'
#
loop_
_entity.id
_entity.type
_entity.pdbx_description
1 polymer ?
#
loop_
_entity_poly.entity_id
_entity_poly.type
_entity_poly.pdbx_seq_one_letter_code
_entity_poly.pdbx_strand_id
1 'polypeptide(L)'
;MEALDIGCEGIVVTNHAGRQVDEAVGSLEMLPEIAEAVGDEMTIIFDSGVRTGSDVFKAIALGADAVAVGRLYVWGMANEGEHSCRHVMKSLLADLDITMIVGGYQSIQEDVKGNKDVLRYNPYRSVLGKGKHAKF
;
A
#
# COMPACT_ATOMS: atom_id res chain seq x y z
N MET A 1 21.26 -2.02 -11.19
CA MET A 1 20.63 -2.02 -9.84
C MET A 1 20.78 -3.43 -9.33
N GLU A 2 21.48 -3.67 -8.21
CA GLU A 2 22.01 -5.02 -7.90
C GLU A 2 20.96 -6.15 -7.97
N ALA A 3 19.75 -5.94 -7.44
CA ALA A 3 18.67 -6.93 -7.48
C ALA A 3 18.21 -7.26 -8.93
N LEU A 4 18.10 -6.25 -9.79
CA LEU A 4 17.80 -6.42 -11.20
C LEU A 4 18.96 -7.11 -11.93
N ASP A 5 20.20 -6.73 -11.62
CA ASP A 5 21.41 -7.24 -12.27
C ASP A 5 21.63 -8.74 -11.98
N ILE A 6 21.16 -9.23 -10.82
CA ILE A 6 21.16 -10.66 -10.46
C ILE A 6 19.89 -11.41 -10.92
N GLY A 7 18.97 -10.75 -11.63
CA GLY A 7 17.79 -11.36 -12.22
C GLY A 7 16.60 -11.54 -11.28
N CYS A 8 16.48 -10.75 -10.21
CA CYS A 8 15.25 -10.74 -9.41
C CYS A 8 14.09 -10.13 -10.21
N GLU A 9 12.90 -10.72 -10.10
CA GLU A 9 11.68 -10.23 -10.76
C GLU A 9 10.94 -9.16 -9.92
N GLY A 10 11.34 -9.00 -8.66
CA GLY A 10 10.68 -8.11 -7.72
C GLY A 10 11.47 -7.92 -6.43
N ILE A 11 11.02 -6.96 -5.63
CA ILE A 11 11.59 -6.60 -4.34
C ILE A 11 10.49 -6.43 -3.29
N VAL A 12 10.85 -6.66 -2.04
CA VAL A 12 10.00 -6.34 -0.90
C VAL A 12 10.59 -5.14 -0.16
N VAL A 13 9.89 -4.01 -0.16
CA VAL A 13 10.29 -2.83 0.60
C VAL A 13 9.82 -3.02 2.05
N THR A 14 10.76 -3.37 2.93
CA THR A 14 10.49 -3.71 4.33
C THR A 14 11.71 -3.44 5.20
N ASN A 15 11.49 -3.10 6.47
CA ASN A 15 12.51 -3.12 7.53
C ASN A 15 12.25 -4.28 8.51
N HIS A 16 11.60 -5.34 8.03
CA HIS A 16 11.08 -6.47 8.80
C HIS A 16 10.15 -6.02 9.95
N ALA A 17 9.32 -5.02 9.66
CA ALA A 17 8.39 -4.42 10.60
C ALA A 17 9.06 -3.90 11.89
N GLY A 18 10.27 -3.36 11.76
CA GLY A 18 11.06 -2.73 12.83
C GLY A 18 11.75 -3.74 13.76
N ARG A 19 12.21 -4.88 13.23
CA ARG A 19 12.73 -6.00 14.05
C ARG A 19 14.18 -6.40 13.76
N GLN A 20 14.81 -5.84 12.73
CA GLN A 20 16.18 -6.18 12.36
C GLN A 20 17.15 -5.10 12.80
N VAL A 21 17.19 -3.98 12.09
CA VAL A 21 17.98 -2.81 12.49
C VAL A 21 17.03 -1.83 13.18
N ASP A 22 17.27 -1.58 14.47
CA ASP A 22 16.52 -0.58 15.23
C ASP A 22 16.87 0.83 14.73
N GLU A 23 15.90 1.75 14.82
CA GLU A 23 15.99 3.11 14.27
C GLU A 23 16.26 3.21 12.76
N ALA A 24 16.13 2.10 12.02
CA ALA A 24 16.12 2.15 10.57
C ALA A 24 14.99 3.05 10.06
N VAL A 25 15.23 3.71 8.93
CA VAL A 25 14.25 4.54 8.24
C VAL A 25 12.92 3.78 8.04
N GLY A 26 11.81 4.53 8.08
CA GLY A 26 10.49 3.96 7.83
C GLY A 26 10.40 3.40 6.41
N SER A 27 9.94 2.17 6.24
CA SER A 27 9.85 1.56 4.90
C SER A 27 8.96 2.35 3.94
N LEU A 28 7.90 3.00 4.44
CA LEU A 28 7.02 3.83 3.60
C LEU A 28 7.71 5.11 3.11
N GLU A 29 8.70 5.61 3.86
CA GLU A 29 9.49 6.79 3.49
C GLU A 29 10.43 6.49 2.33
N MET A 30 10.99 5.28 2.30
CA MET A 30 11.89 4.81 1.23
C MET A 30 11.15 4.31 -0.02
N LEU A 31 9.90 3.89 0.12
CA LEU A 31 9.11 3.33 -0.99
C LEU A 31 9.10 4.20 -2.26
N PRO A 32 8.90 5.54 -2.21
CA PRO A 32 8.78 6.36 -3.42
C PRO A 32 10.10 6.47 -4.19
N GLU A 33 11.24 6.50 -3.49
CA GLU A 33 12.58 6.55 -4.08
C GLU A 33 12.92 5.21 -4.74
N ILE A 34 12.63 4.11 -4.04
CA ILE A 34 12.82 2.76 -4.58
C ILE A 34 11.95 2.53 -5.81
N ALA A 35 10.68 2.95 -5.78
CA ALA A 35 9.76 2.82 -6.91
C ALA A 35 10.24 3.60 -8.14
N GLU A 36 10.80 4.79 -7.94
CA GLU A 36 11.41 5.57 -9.02
C GLU A 36 12.68 4.89 -9.58
N ALA A 37 13.48 4.26 -8.73
CA ALA A 37 14.71 3.59 -9.14
C ALA A 37 14.48 2.29 -9.94
N VAL A 38 13.44 1.51 -9.63
CA VAL A 38 13.11 0.26 -10.38
C VAL A 38 12.22 0.50 -11.60
N GLY A 39 11.49 1.61 -11.63
CA GLY A 39 10.48 1.85 -12.67
C GLY A 39 9.49 0.68 -12.81
N ASP A 40 9.21 0.29 -14.05
CA ASP A 40 8.32 -0.84 -14.36
C ASP A 40 9.07 -2.18 -14.50
N GLU A 41 10.36 -2.24 -14.17
CA GLU A 41 11.21 -3.42 -14.39
C GLU A 41 11.06 -4.51 -13.31
N MET A 42 10.54 -4.16 -12.13
CA MET A 42 10.42 -5.07 -10.99
C MET A 42 9.08 -4.91 -10.28
N THR A 43 8.51 -6.03 -9.81
CA THR A 43 7.34 -5.99 -8.93
C THR A 43 7.73 -5.50 -7.52
N ILE A 44 7.00 -4.54 -6.98
CA ILE A 44 7.22 -3.97 -5.64
C ILE A 44 6.14 -4.46 -4.67
N ILE A 45 6.55 -5.23 -3.66
CA ILE A 45 5.70 -5.56 -2.52
C ILE A 45 6.11 -4.67 -1.35
N PHE A 46 5.15 -4.02 -0.69
CA PHE A 46 5.40 -3.22 0.50
C PHE A 46 4.99 -3.95 1.79
N ASP A 47 5.81 -3.88 2.83
CA ASP A 47 5.49 -4.28 4.21
C ASP A 47 6.04 -3.25 5.21
N SER A 48 5.58 -3.34 6.45
CA SER A 48 5.98 -2.60 7.66
C SER A 48 4.95 -1.54 8.06
N GLY A 49 4.00 -1.97 8.90
CA GLY A 49 3.12 -1.05 9.65
C GLY A 49 1.69 -0.93 9.14
N VAL A 50 1.27 -1.69 8.13
CA VAL A 50 -0.08 -1.64 7.55
C VAL A 50 -1.15 -2.09 8.55
N ARG A 51 -2.11 -1.22 8.89
CA ARG A 51 -3.20 -1.52 9.83
C ARG A 51 -4.58 -1.19 9.30
N THR A 52 -4.67 -0.29 8.32
CA THR A 52 -5.92 0.26 7.78
C THR A 52 -5.91 0.23 6.25
N GLY A 53 -7.10 0.38 5.66
CA GLY A 53 -7.26 0.57 4.23
C GLY A 53 -6.50 1.79 3.72
N SER A 54 -6.44 2.86 4.52
CA SER A 54 -5.67 4.07 4.17
C SER A 54 -4.16 3.82 4.06
N ASP A 55 -3.60 2.86 4.81
CA ASP A 55 -2.19 2.50 4.73
C ASP A 55 -1.90 1.75 3.43
N VAL A 56 -2.80 0.83 3.05
CA VAL A 56 -2.72 0.12 1.76
C VAL A 56 -2.81 1.12 0.61
N PHE A 57 -3.81 2.02 0.66
CA PHE A 57 -4.01 3.06 -0.34
C PHE A 57 -2.76 3.93 -0.53
N LYS A 58 -2.15 4.40 0.56
CA LYS A 58 -0.90 5.18 0.52
C LYS A 58 0.25 4.40 -0.10
N ALA A 59 0.47 3.15 0.31
CA ALA A 59 1.56 2.34 -0.23
C ALA A 59 1.41 2.15 -1.75
N ILE A 60 0.20 1.82 -2.22
CA ILE A 60 -0.08 1.67 -3.65
C ILE A 60 0.09 3.01 -4.40
N ALA A 61 -0.39 4.12 -3.82
CA ALA A 61 -0.20 5.45 -4.40
C ALA A 61 1.27 5.89 -4.50
N LEU A 62 2.12 5.39 -3.61
CA LEU A 62 3.55 5.66 -3.60
C LEU A 62 4.38 4.73 -4.49
N GLY A 63 3.77 3.71 -5.10
CA GLY A 63 4.40 2.87 -6.13
C GLY A 63 4.44 1.37 -5.82
N ALA A 64 3.87 0.90 -4.71
CA ALA A 64 3.77 -0.54 -4.48
C ALA A 64 2.75 -1.21 -5.44
N ASP A 65 3.05 -2.43 -5.89
CA ASP A 65 2.12 -3.30 -6.62
C ASP A 65 1.20 -4.09 -5.68
N ALA A 66 1.73 -4.47 -4.52
CA ALA A 66 1.03 -5.22 -3.51
C ALA A 66 1.48 -4.84 -2.11
N VAL A 67 0.65 -5.15 -1.13
CA VAL A 67 0.94 -4.92 0.29
C VAL A 67 0.89 -6.24 1.04
N ALA A 68 2.00 -6.58 1.69
CA ALA A 68 2.09 -7.71 2.59
C ALA A 68 1.67 -7.29 4.01
N VAL A 69 1.00 -8.21 4.70
CA VAL A 69 0.45 -7.99 6.03
C VAL A 69 1.03 -9.02 6.97
N GLY A 70 1.81 -8.60 7.96
CA GLY A 70 2.37 -9.48 8.98
C GLY A 70 1.51 -9.54 10.24
N ARG A 71 1.87 -8.75 11.26
CA ARG A 71 1.26 -8.85 12.60
C ARG A 71 -0.27 -8.71 12.63
N LEU A 72 -0.88 -7.99 11.67
CA LEU A 72 -2.32 -7.73 11.66
C LEU A 72 -3.17 -9.00 11.76
N TYR A 73 -2.93 -9.96 10.85
CA TYR A 73 -3.67 -11.22 10.88
C TYR A 73 -3.27 -12.10 12.07
N VAL A 74 -2.04 -11.98 12.59
CA VAL A 74 -1.56 -12.75 13.75
C VAL A 74 -2.32 -12.39 15.02
N TRP A 75 -2.68 -11.11 15.22
CA TRP A 75 -3.54 -10.73 16.35
C TRP A 75 -4.94 -11.32 16.22
N GLY A 76 -5.48 -11.41 15.01
CA GLY A 76 -6.71 -12.18 14.75
C GLY A 76 -6.52 -13.66 15.10
N MET A 77 -5.43 -14.27 14.63
CA MET A 77 -5.11 -15.67 14.89
C MET A 77 -5.11 -16.02 16.38
N ALA A 78 -4.58 -15.11 17.22
CA ALA A 78 -4.52 -15.30 18.67
C ALA A 78 -5.91 -15.32 19.35
N ASN A 79 -6.95 -14.78 18.70
CA ASN A 79 -8.32 -14.75 19.22
C ASN A 79 -9.10 -16.04 18.89
N GLU A 80 -9.21 -16.38 17.59
CA GLU A 80 -10.02 -17.54 17.13
C GLU A 80 -9.39 -18.24 15.91
N GLY A 81 -8.06 -18.31 15.87
CA GLY A 81 -7.32 -18.99 14.82
C GLY A 81 -7.67 -18.48 13.42
N GLU A 82 -7.88 -19.42 12.49
CA GLU A 82 -8.16 -19.13 11.08
C GLU A 82 -9.39 -18.21 10.89
N HIS A 83 -10.45 -18.40 11.70
CA HIS A 83 -11.68 -17.62 11.57
C HIS A 83 -11.39 -16.13 11.74
N SER A 84 -10.69 -15.78 12.82
CA SER A 84 -10.33 -14.40 13.12
C SER A 84 -9.23 -13.87 12.17
N CYS A 85 -8.30 -14.69 11.68
CA CYS A 85 -7.39 -14.28 10.59
C CYS A 85 -8.17 -13.81 9.36
N ARG A 86 -9.14 -14.63 8.92
CA ARG A 86 -9.97 -14.34 7.75
C ARG A 86 -10.83 -13.11 7.98
N HIS A 87 -11.39 -12.95 9.19
CA HIS A 87 -12.14 -11.76 9.56
C HIS A 87 -11.27 -10.50 9.44
N VAL A 88 -10.08 -10.49 10.04
CA VAL A 88 -9.16 -9.34 10.00
C VAL A 88 -8.78 -8.97 8.56
N MET A 89 -8.45 -9.95 7.72
CA MET A 89 -8.11 -9.67 6.31
C MET A 89 -9.31 -9.13 5.51
N LYS A 90 -10.52 -9.65 5.75
CA LYS A 90 -11.76 -9.12 5.14
C LYS A 90 -12.06 -7.70 5.62
N SER A 91 -11.85 -7.41 6.90
CA SER A 91 -12.05 -6.08 7.46
C SER A 91 -11.07 -5.07 6.87
N LEU A 92 -9.81 -5.45 6.64
CA LEU A 92 -8.84 -4.59 5.94
C LEU A 92 -9.28 -4.29 4.50
N LEU A 93 -9.79 -5.29 3.77
CA LEU A 93 -10.32 -5.09 2.42
C LEU A 93 -11.54 -4.17 2.43
N ALA A 94 -12.48 -4.36 3.36
CA ALA A 94 -13.65 -3.49 3.49
C ALA A 94 -13.27 -2.03 3.84
N ASP A 95 -12.27 -1.83 4.69
CA ASP A 95 -11.75 -0.50 5.02
C ASP A 95 -11.06 0.17 3.81
N LEU A 96 -10.36 -0.61 2.98
CA LEU A 96 -9.84 -0.13 1.70
C LEU A 96 -10.96 0.24 0.72
N ASP A 97 -12.00 -0.57 0.60
CA ASP A 97 -13.16 -0.27 -0.24
C ASP A 97 -13.84 1.03 0.20
N ILE A 98 -14.04 1.23 1.51
CA ILE A 98 -14.58 2.48 2.06
C ILE A 98 -13.67 3.66 1.71
N THR A 99 -12.36 3.50 1.86
CA THR A 99 -11.37 4.54 1.51
C THR A 99 -11.48 4.94 0.04
N MET A 100 -11.56 3.95 -0.87
CA MET A 100 -11.70 4.15 -2.31
C MET A 100 -13.03 4.84 -2.65
N ILE A 101 -14.16 4.35 -2.11
CA ILE A 101 -15.50 4.88 -2.36
C ILE A 101 -15.61 6.33 -1.88
N VAL A 102 -15.20 6.61 -0.64
CA VAL A 102 -15.27 7.97 -0.07
C VAL A 102 -14.28 8.91 -0.77
N GLY A 103 -13.13 8.41 -1.21
CA GLY A 103 -12.15 9.14 -2.02
C GLY A 103 -12.59 9.36 -3.47
N GLY A 104 -13.63 8.67 -3.94
CA GLY A 104 -14.14 8.75 -5.30
C GLY A 104 -13.31 7.99 -6.33
N TYR A 105 -12.50 7.01 -5.93
CA TYR A 105 -11.66 6.20 -6.82
C TYR A 105 -12.37 4.87 -7.16
N GLN A 106 -12.44 4.53 -8.44
CA GLN A 106 -13.13 3.33 -8.93
C GLN A 106 -12.19 2.14 -9.11
N SER A 107 -10.90 2.39 -9.36
CA SER A 107 -9.90 1.36 -9.60
C SER A 107 -8.61 1.69 -8.87
N ILE A 108 -8.15 0.78 -8.00
CA ILE A 108 -6.89 0.99 -7.28
C ILE A 108 -5.68 0.93 -8.24
N GLN A 109 -5.81 0.18 -9.34
CA GLN A 109 -4.78 0.08 -10.36
C GLN A 109 -4.74 1.32 -11.28
N GLU A 110 -5.90 1.81 -11.71
CA GLU A 110 -5.97 2.91 -12.71
C GLU A 110 -5.94 4.29 -12.07
N ASP A 111 -6.62 4.47 -10.92
CA ASP A 111 -6.77 5.78 -10.30
C ASP A 111 -5.67 6.09 -9.27
N VAL A 112 -5.12 5.05 -8.62
CA VAL A 112 -4.29 5.20 -7.41
C VAL A 112 -2.84 4.80 -7.63
N LYS A 113 -2.56 3.63 -8.23
CA LYS A 113 -1.19 3.10 -8.35
C LYS A 113 -0.20 4.13 -8.91
N GLY A 114 0.84 4.43 -8.13
CA GLY A 114 1.89 5.40 -8.50
C GLY A 114 1.44 6.87 -8.60
N ASN A 115 0.15 7.16 -8.38
CA ASN A 115 -0.42 8.51 -8.49
C ASN A 115 -0.28 9.27 -7.16
N LYS A 116 0.89 9.85 -6.88
CA LYS A 116 1.19 10.58 -5.64
C LYS A 116 0.25 11.78 -5.39
N ASP A 117 -0.45 12.29 -6.41
CA ASP A 117 -1.38 13.42 -6.28
C ASP A 117 -2.62 13.08 -5.43
N VAL A 118 -3.02 11.81 -5.35
CA VAL A 118 -4.15 11.35 -4.52
C VAL A 118 -3.89 11.49 -3.01
N LEU A 119 -2.64 11.74 -2.62
CA LEU A 119 -2.21 11.94 -1.23
C LEU A 119 -2.08 13.41 -0.84
N ARG A 120 -2.18 14.33 -1.80
CA ARG A 120 -1.97 15.77 -1.55
C ARG A 120 -3.19 16.38 -0.87
N TYR A 121 -2.91 17.32 0.04
CA TYR A 121 -3.94 18.16 0.63
C TYR A 121 -4.62 19.01 -0.47
N ASN A 122 -5.93 18.86 -0.63
CA ASN A 122 -6.74 19.67 -1.52
C ASN A 122 -7.44 20.80 -0.74
N PRO A 123 -7.05 22.08 -0.94
CA PRO A 123 -7.65 23.20 -0.23
C PRO A 123 -9.13 23.44 -0.59
N TYR A 124 -9.64 22.86 -1.68
CA TYR A 124 -11.00 23.07 -2.18
C TYR A 124 -12.02 22.03 -1.71
N ARG A 125 -11.61 20.96 -1.00
CA ARG A 125 -12.50 19.87 -0.50
C ARG A 125 -13.44 19.24 -1.55
N SER A 126 -13.18 19.41 -2.84
CA SER A 126 -13.98 18.85 -3.93
C SER A 126 -13.20 17.80 -4.70
N VAL A 127 -13.92 16.82 -5.26
CA VAL A 127 -13.39 15.84 -6.21
C VAL A 127 -12.74 16.60 -7.38
N LEU A 128 -11.55 16.14 -7.79
CA LEU A 128 -10.77 16.72 -8.89
C LEU A 128 -11.63 16.83 -10.19
N GLY A 129 -11.32 17.79 -11.05
CA GLY A 129 -12.14 18.10 -12.24
C GLY A 129 -12.34 16.93 -13.20
N LYS A 130 -13.48 16.92 -13.91
CA LYS A 130 -13.92 15.80 -14.77
C LYS A 130 -12.86 15.35 -15.79
N GLY A 131 -12.63 14.03 -15.78
CA GLY A 131 -11.41 13.31 -16.17
C GLY A 131 -10.80 12.61 -14.94
N LYS A 132 -10.97 13.23 -13.77
CA LYS A 132 -10.42 12.84 -12.47
C LYS A 132 -11.56 12.48 -11.48
N HIS A 133 -12.28 11.40 -11.85
CA HIS A 133 -13.28 10.56 -11.12
C HIS A 133 -14.70 11.11 -10.83
N ALA A 134 -15.76 10.32 -10.58
CA ALA A 134 -16.11 8.93 -10.93
C ALA A 134 -17.27 8.96 -11.95
N LYS A 135 -17.33 8.02 -12.91
CA LYS A 135 -18.49 7.87 -13.82
C LYS A 135 -19.41 6.77 -13.27
N PHE A 136 -20.65 7.12 -12.97
CA PHE A 136 -21.74 6.14 -12.81
C PHE A 136 -22.07 5.50 -14.16
#